data_AF-A0A6N6MP27-F1
#
_entry.id   AF-A0A6N6MP27-F1
#
_cell.length_a   1.000
_cell.length_b   1.000
_cell.length_c   1.000
_cell.angle_alpha   90.00
_cell.angle_beta   90.00
_cell.angle_gamma   90.00
#
_symmetry.space_group_name_H-M   'P 1'
#
loop_
_entity.id
_entity.type
_entity.pdbx_description
1 polymer ?
#
loop_
_entity_poly.entity_id
_entity_poly.type
_entity_poly.pdbx_seq_one_letter_code
_entity_poly.pdbx_strand_id
1 'polypeptide(L)' 'MYSELDRARQGFNRSQEAFAELETRRPEDPLDASRHDALMHLARLRVYIALGRVAELERSTHAHRACEDVPTRHLFR' A
#
# COMPACT_ATOMS: atom_id res chain seq x y z
N MET A 1 1.47 18.45 8.19
CA MET A 1 2.45 17.34 8.21
C MET A 1 1.66 16.05 8.03
N TYR A 2 1.77 15.35 6.89
CA TYR A 2 1.02 14.12 6.65
C TYR A 2 1.53 12.98 7.54
N SER A 3 0.61 12.16 8.07
CA SER A 3 0.98 10.97 8.84
C SER A 3 1.70 9.95 7.94
N GLU A 4 2.49 9.06 8.53
CA GLU A 4 3.13 7.99 7.76
C GLU A 4 2.11 7.08 7.06
N LEU A 5 0.94 6.90 7.67
CA LEU A 5 -0.19 6.18 7.08
C LEU A 5 -0.72 6.89 5.82
N ASP A 6 -0.88 8.21 5.84
CA ASP A 6 -1.32 8.97 4.66
C ASP A 6 -0.31 8.85 3.51
N ARG A 7 0.99 8.93 3.82
CA ARG A 7 2.04 8.73 2.82
C ARG A 7 2.02 7.32 2.25
N ALA A 8 1.78 6.30 3.07
CA ALA A 8 1.67 4.92 2.63
C ALA A 8 0.46 4.71 1.71
N ARG A 9 -0.71 5.27 2.06
CA ARG A 9 -1.92 5.23 1.22
C ARG A 9 -1.71 5.91 -0.13
N GLN A 10 -1.08 7.08 -0.15
CA GLN A 10 -0.71 7.74 -1.41
C GLN A 10 0.26 6.88 -2.25
N GLY A 11 1.23 6.24 -1.61
CA GLY A 11 2.15 5.32 -2.29
C GLY A 11 1.46 4.09 -2.88
N PHE A 12 0.48 3.54 -2.17
CA PHE A 12 -0.37 2.46 -2.66
C PHE A 12 -1.20 2.87 -3.86
N ASN A 13 -1.90 4.01 -3.79
CA ASN A 13 -2.71 4.52 -4.90
C ASN A 13 -1.86 4.74 -6.16
N ARG A 14 -0.69 5.39 -6.04
CA ARG A 14 0.23 5.56 -7.18
C ARG A 14 0.70 4.24 -7.78
N SER A 15 0.92 3.22 -6.94
CA SER A 15 1.33 1.90 -7.41
C SER A 15 0.20 1.19 -8.16
N GLN A 16 -1.05 1.36 -7.70
CA GLN A 16 -2.23 0.84 -8.40
C GLN A 16 -2.45 1.55 -9.72
N GLU A 17 -2.35 2.88 -9.76
CA GLU A 17 -2.48 3.68 -10.98
C GLU A 17 -1.45 3.26 -12.03
N ALA A 18 -0.18 3.13 -11.64
CA ALA A 18 0.88 2.68 -12.54
C ALA A 18 0.67 1.23 -13.04
N PHE A 19 0.13 0.35 -12.19
CA PHE A 19 -0.21 -1.02 -12.59
C PHE A 19 -1.36 -1.03 -13.60
N ALA A 20 -2.42 -0.25 -13.36
CA ALA A 20 -3.57 -0.14 -14.26
C ALA A 20 -3.16 0.47 -15.60
N GLU A 21 -2.36 1.54 -15.60
CA GLU A 21 -1.81 2.14 -16.81
C GLU A 21 -1.02 1.11 -17.63
N LEU A 22 -0.14 0.35 -16.97
CA LEU A 22 0.62 -0.70 -17.63
C LEU A 22 -0.30 -1.77 -18.22
N GLU A 23 -1.33 -2.22 -17.50
CA GLU A 23 -2.28 -3.23 -17.96
C GLU A 23 -3.03 -2.81 -19.23
N THR A 24 -3.23 -1.51 -19.46
CA THR A 24 -3.87 -1.00 -20.69
C THR A 24 -2.97 -1.05 -21.93
N ARG A 25 -1.64 -1.12 -21.75
CA ARG A 25 -0.69 -1.12 -22.86
C ARG A 25 -0.67 -2.48 -23.55
N ARG A 26 -0.86 -2.51 -24.86
CA ARG A 26 -0.63 -3.73 -25.66
C ARG A 26 0.80 -3.77 -26.18
N PRO A 27 1.52 -4.90 -26.04
CA PRO A 27 2.84 -5.05 -26.62
C PRO A 27 2.76 -5.16 -28.15
N GLU A 28 3.78 -4.64 -28.83
CA GLU A 28 3.81 -4.52 -30.30
C GLU A 28 4.49 -5.72 -30.99
N ASP A 29 5.42 -6.38 -30.31
CA ASP A 29 6.19 -7.52 -30.82
C ASP A 29 6.50 -8.55 -29.71
N PRO A 30 7.02 -9.75 -30.04
CA PRO A 30 7.30 -10.79 -29.05
C PRO A 30 8.34 -10.43 -27.98
N LEU A 31 9.35 -9.62 -28.30
CA LEU A 31 10.36 -9.18 -27.35
C LEU A 31 9.76 -8.13 -26.39
N ASP A 32 8.96 -7.22 -26.93
CA ASP A 32 8.18 -6.27 -26.15
C ASP A 32 7.15 -6.98 -25.26
N ALA A 33 6.52 -8.06 -25.72
CA ALA A 33 5.61 -8.88 -24.93
C ALA A 33 6.32 -9.52 -23.72
N SER A 34 7.50 -10.11 -23.92
CA SER A 34 8.29 -10.64 -22.80
C SER A 34 8.69 -9.55 -21.80
N ARG A 35 9.07 -8.37 -22.28
CA ARG A 35 9.40 -7.23 -21.41
C ARG A 35 8.17 -6.74 -20.66
N HIS A 36 7.03 -6.68 -21.33
CA HIS A 36 5.74 -6.30 -20.76
C HIS A 36 5.35 -7.21 -19.60
N ASP A 37 5.43 -8.52 -19.79
CA ASP A 37 5.11 -9.51 -18.75
C ASP A 37 5.98 -9.34 -17.52
N ALA A 38 7.30 -9.15 -17.70
CA ALA A 38 8.22 -8.87 -16.61
C ALA A 38 7.84 -7.59 -15.85
N LEU A 39 7.49 -6.52 -16.57
CA LEU A 39 7.03 -5.27 -15.97
C LEU A 39 5.71 -5.45 -15.22
N MET A 40 4.78 -6.23 -15.74
CA MET A 40 3.50 -6.56 -15.09
C MET A 40 3.73 -7.28 -13.76
N HIS A 41 4.64 -8.25 -13.72
CA HIS A 41 5.01 -8.94 -12.48
C HIS A 41 5.63 -7.99 -11.46
N LEU A 42 6.55 -7.12 -11.88
CA LEU A 42 7.18 -6.14 -10.99
C LEU A 42 6.18 -5.11 -10.47
N ALA A 43 5.29 -4.60 -11.32
CA ALA A 43 4.25 -3.65 -10.93
C ALA A 43 3.27 -4.29 -9.94
N ARG A 44 2.83 -5.53 -10.20
CA ARG A 44 1.99 -6.29 -9.26
C ARG A 44 2.67 -6.49 -7.91
N LEU A 45 3.95 -6.85 -7.88
CA LEU A 45 4.72 -6.98 -6.64
C LEU A 45 4.76 -5.66 -5.85
N ARG A 46 4.97 -4.53 -6.53
CA ARG A 46 4.97 -3.20 -5.89
C ARG A 46 3.62 -2.85 -5.27
N VAL A 47 2.51 -3.17 -5.94
CA VAL A 47 1.16 -2.99 -5.39
C VAL A 47 1.01 -3.77 -4.08
N TYR A 48 1.42 -5.05 -4.05
CA TYR A 48 1.33 -5.86 -2.83
C TYR A 48 2.22 -5.36 -1.70
N ILE A 49 3.44 -4.92 -1.99
CA ILE A 49 4.34 -4.32 -0.98
C ILE A 49 3.71 -3.05 -0.39
N ALA A 50 3.17 -2.18 -1.25
CA ALA A 50 2.52 -0.95 -0.79
C ALA A 50 1.26 -1.24 0.04
N LEU A 51 0.44 -2.21 -0.36
CA LEU A 51 -0.72 -2.66 0.41
C LEU A 51 -0.31 -3.20 1.78
N GLY A 52 0.72 -4.05 1.83
CA GLY A 52 1.23 -4.61 3.09
C GLY A 52 1.68 -3.51 4.06
N ARG A 53 2.33 -2.45 3.55
CA ARG A 53 2.72 -1.30 4.36
C ARG A 53 1.52 -0.52 4.90
N VAL A 54 0.49 -0.30 4.08
CA VAL A 54 -0.75 0.35 4.54
C VAL A 54 -1.40 -0.48 5.65
N ALA A 55 -1.58 -1.78 5.43
CA ALA A 55 -2.22 -2.67 6.40
C ALA A 55 -1.48 -2.70 7.74
N GLU A 56 -0.15 -2.70 7.73
CA GLU A 56 0.64 -2.68 8.97
C GLU A 56 0.49 -1.36 9.73
N LEU A 57 0.59 -0.23 9.02
CA LEU A 57 0.44 1.09 9.65
C LEU A 57 -0.98 1.33 10.19
N GLU A 58 -2.00 0.81 9.51
CA GLU A 58 -3.37 0.84 10.02
C GLU A 58 -3.48 0.03 11.32
N ARG A 59 -2.93 -1.19 11.36
CA ARG A 59 -2.89 -2.00 12.59
C ARG A 59 -2.20 -1.28 13.75
N SER A 60 -1.03 -0.69 13.51
CA SER A 60 -0.31 0.04 14.56
C SER A 60 -1.09 1.27 15.04
N THR A 61 -1.72 2.01 14.12
CA THR A 61 -2.55 3.18 14.45
C THR A 61 -3.76 2.78 15.29
N HIS A 62 -4.43 1.67 14.94
CA HIS A 62 -5.54 1.15 15.72
C HIS A 62 -5.11 0.69 17.11
N ALA A 63 -3.98 -0.02 17.23
CA ALA A 63 -3.43 -0.44 18.51
C ALA A 63 -3.08 0.75 19.41
N HIS A 64 -2.49 1.81 18.83
CA HIS A 64 -2.19 3.03 19.56
C HIS A 64 -3.45 3.70 20.13
N ARG A 65 -4.48 3.91 19.29
CA ARG A 65 -5.76 4.49 19.74
C ARG A 65 -6.45 3.65 20.80
N ALA A 66 -6.42 2.32 20.66
CA ALA A 66 -6.99 1.43 21.67
C ALA A 66 -6.34 1.60 23.05
N CYS A 67 -5.05 1.91 23.12
CA CYS A 67 -4.36 2.20 24.38
C CYS A 67 -4.69 3.61 24.94
N GLU A 68 -5.00 4.59 24.10
CA GLU A 68 -5.42 5.93 24.52
C GLU A 68 -6.85 5.92 25.10
N ASP A 69 -7.73 5.06 24.58
CA ASP A 69 -9.14 4.98 24.96
C ASP A 69 -9.40 4.16 26.25
N VAL A 70 -8.41 3.44 26.80
CA VAL A 70 -8.59 2.74 28.09
C VAL A 70 -8.59 3.78 29.21
N PRO A 71 -9.72 3.99 29.93
CA PRO A 71 -9.75 4.97 31.00
C PRO A 71 -8.90 4.44 32.16
N THR A 72 -7.76 5.08 32.41
CA THR A 72 -7.01 4.99 33.68
C THR A 72 -7.84 5.45 34.90
N ARG A 73 -9.10 5.87 34.70
CA ARG A 73 -10.04 6.33 35.73
C ARG A 73 -10.47 5.28 36.76
N HIS A 74 -10.12 4.00 36.61
CA HIS A 74 -10.50 2.95 37.57
C HIS A 74 -9.34 2.39 38.41
N LEU A 75 -8.10 2.85 38.21
CA LEU A 75 -6.94 2.30 38.93
C LEU A 75 -6.55 3.05 40.21
N PHE A 76 -7.27 4.12 40.55
CA PHE A 76 -7.11 4.82 41.82
C PHE A 76 -8.48 4.98 42.48
N ARG A 77 -8.90 3.98 43.26
CA ARG A 77 -9.99 4.11 44.22
C ARG A 77 -9.60 3.49 45.54
#